data_AF-A0A9X1QDP6-F1
#
_entry.id   AF-A0A9X1QDP6-F1
#
_cell.length_a   1.000
_cell.length_b   1.000
_cell.length_c   1.000
_cell.angle_alpha   90.00
_cell.angle_beta   90.00
_cell.angle_gamma   90.00
#
_symmetry.space_group_name_H-M   'P 1'
#
loop_
_entity.id
_entity.type
_entity.pdbx_description
1 polymer ?
#
loop_
_entity_poly.entity_id
_entity_poly.type
_entity_poly.pdbx_seq_one_letter_code
_entity_poly.pdbx_strand_id
1 'polypeptide(L)'
;MKLIPVFLFICLTKLTALAQHNPVPVLHASSDNLIMYLDGQRDDFNGINKLGRHFSYAFVVPQDSSVFKLVSKSDSISMVLKPKKNSVFKIVREAQGDTVTCTFSIQKLVKPASFNDAYKIKNEGKTSIEIPEVYELINIIIALTRYGETNAIYKDTDYYKKVITHFTAYKQEAAVRAVDSLLQLSPEFFYLHLKMDSYAYIFSGDKIINGGIYDRIASGEKNELDPYIPVLETFAGKSGFRAFYKKQLPYYTSLKKDYTDNIDVSGMKNWLTREFPAIKNSAVKVIFSPLVGWNQSASSLTDNGFTEAQAHVNFPLIDEKDKAQPAGVLKGQRMMIAFTEINHAYLNPEAEKHEKAIHNSFKDLSKWITPGKPSAGYNNALVCFEEYMNYGLVTLFYSDIFDQKTFALLNDRIENNMTESRGFQQFKAFNQELLRLYKNRKPGQTVADLYPDIINWASGHADAKDR
;
A
#
# COMPACT_ATOMS: atom_id res chain seq x y z
N MET A 1 24.44 10.68 83.79
CA MET A 1 24.30 11.81 82.86
C MET A 1 23.10 11.51 81.96
N LYS A 2 22.19 12.48 81.86
CA LYS A 2 20.86 12.53 81.24
C LYS A 2 20.59 11.58 80.05
N LEU A 3 19.39 11.00 80.02
CA LEU A 3 18.53 10.92 78.83
C LEU A 3 17.06 10.86 79.29
N ILE A 4 16.33 11.91 78.90
CA ILE A 4 14.91 12.23 79.18
C ILE A 4 14.05 11.64 78.04
N PRO A 5 12.81 11.21 78.30
CA PRO A 5 12.00 10.49 77.33
C PRO A 5 11.37 11.38 76.27
N VAL A 6 11.27 10.77 75.09
CA VAL A 6 10.32 10.93 73.97
C VAL A 6 9.15 11.91 74.21
N PHE A 7 9.07 12.93 73.36
CA PHE A 7 7.80 13.53 72.93
C PHE A 7 7.79 13.62 71.41
N LEU A 8 6.93 12.81 70.79
CA LEU A 8 6.66 12.76 69.36
C LEU A 8 5.64 13.86 69.05
N PHE A 9 6.09 14.96 68.43
CA PHE A 9 5.20 16.02 67.97
C PHE A 9 4.72 15.68 66.54
N ILE A 10 3.48 15.20 66.42
CA ILE A 10 2.82 14.99 65.13
C ILE A 10 2.26 16.34 64.68
N CYS A 11 3.02 17.05 63.82
CA CYS A 11 2.50 18.17 63.06
C CYS A 11 1.62 17.66 61.91
N LEU A 12 0.31 17.56 62.15
CA LEU A 12 -0.72 17.45 61.12
C LEU A 12 -0.80 18.76 60.32
N THR A 13 0.02 18.88 59.28
CA THR A 13 -0.21 19.89 58.24
C THR A 13 -1.30 19.37 57.31
N LYS A 14 -2.47 20.00 57.38
CA LYS A 14 -3.52 19.85 56.36
C LYS A 14 -3.00 20.45 55.05
N LEU A 15 -2.33 19.65 54.23
CA LEU A 15 -2.15 19.95 52.81
C LEU A 15 -3.52 19.80 52.14
N THR A 16 -4.23 20.92 52.03
CA THR A 16 -5.31 21.06 51.07
C THR A 16 -4.66 21.06 49.69
N ALA A 17 -4.69 19.90 49.01
CA ALA A 17 -4.42 19.82 47.60
C ALA A 17 -5.55 20.55 46.85
N LEU A 18 -5.37 21.85 46.63
CA LEU A 18 -6.10 22.56 45.58
C LEU A 18 -5.64 21.97 44.25
N ALA A 19 -6.39 21.00 43.74
CA ALA A 19 -6.31 20.63 42.34
C ALA A 19 -6.70 21.87 41.52
N GLN A 20 -5.72 22.63 41.04
CA GLN A 20 -5.92 23.57 39.95
C GLN A 20 -6.39 22.75 38.74
N HIS A 21 -7.71 22.74 38.52
CA HIS A 21 -8.27 22.31 37.25
C HIS A 21 -7.78 23.32 36.21
N ASN A 22 -6.66 23.01 35.54
CA ASN A 22 -6.25 23.76 34.36
C ASN A 22 -7.42 23.70 33.36
N PRO A 23 -8.00 24.85 32.97
CA PRO A 23 -9.09 24.86 32.02
C PRO A 23 -8.62 24.23 30.71
N VAL A 24 -9.47 23.39 30.12
CA VAL A 24 -9.21 22.80 28.81
C VAL A 24 -9.01 23.94 27.81
N PRO A 25 -7.88 24.02 27.08
CA PRO A 25 -7.64 25.07 26.11
C PRO A 25 -8.77 25.15 25.08
N VAL A 26 -9.16 26.37 24.72
CA VAL A 26 -10.23 26.64 23.75
C VAL A 26 -9.66 27.51 22.64
N LEU A 27 -10.02 27.19 21.40
CA LEU A 27 -9.70 27.96 20.20
C LEU A 27 -11.00 28.39 19.52
N HIS A 28 -11.08 29.65 19.09
CA HIS A 28 -12.20 30.14 18.27
C HIS A 28 -11.88 30.07 16.77
N ALA A 29 -12.78 29.47 15.99
CA ALA A 29 -12.65 29.31 14.55
C ALA A 29 -13.83 29.94 13.81
N SER A 30 -13.54 31.03 13.08
CA SER A 30 -14.49 31.72 12.18
C SER A 30 -14.47 31.18 10.75
N SER A 31 -13.53 30.29 10.42
CA SER A 31 -13.38 29.64 9.12
C SER A 31 -13.34 28.11 9.25
N ASP A 32 -13.60 27.41 8.14
CA ASP A 32 -13.50 25.94 8.06
C ASP A 32 -12.05 25.42 8.07
N ASN A 33 -11.09 26.35 7.97
CA ASN A 33 -9.66 26.07 7.87
C ASN A 33 -8.89 26.79 8.98
N LEU A 34 -7.92 26.09 9.56
CA LEU A 34 -6.95 26.61 10.52
C LEU A 34 -5.54 26.29 10.04
N ILE A 35 -4.54 27.04 10.52
CA ILE A 35 -3.14 26.73 10.26
C ILE A 35 -2.64 25.84 11.40
N MET A 36 -2.12 24.68 11.05
CA MET A 36 -1.49 23.74 11.97
C MET A 36 0.02 23.89 11.89
N TYR A 37 0.68 23.76 13.04
CA TYR A 37 2.12 23.53 13.09
C TYR A 37 2.41 22.30 13.94
N LEU A 38 3.26 21.43 13.43
CA LEU A 38 3.85 20.32 14.19
C LEU A 38 5.36 20.49 14.13
N ASP A 39 5.98 20.76 15.28
CA ASP A 39 7.42 21.04 15.40
C ASP A 39 7.92 22.12 14.42
N GLY A 40 7.10 23.14 14.21
CA GLY A 40 7.40 24.27 13.34
C GLY A 40 7.12 24.03 11.85
N GLN A 41 6.80 22.80 11.44
CA GLN A 41 6.34 22.51 10.08
C GLN A 41 4.89 22.97 9.93
N ARG A 42 4.65 23.86 8.96
CA ARG A 42 3.33 24.42 8.66
C ARG A 42 2.52 23.42 7.82
N ASP A 43 1.27 23.22 8.22
CA ASP A 43 0.27 22.46 7.49
C ASP A 43 -1.11 23.12 7.66
N ASP A 44 -2.12 22.64 6.94
CA ASP A 44 -3.49 23.14 7.02
C ASP A 44 -4.41 22.12 7.71
N PHE A 45 -5.17 22.57 8.70
CA PHE A 45 -6.22 21.77 9.35
C PHE A 45 -7.57 22.20 8.79
N ASN A 46 -8.02 21.52 7.74
CA ASN A 46 -9.20 21.86 6.95
C ASN A 46 -10.42 21.00 7.33
N GLY A 47 -11.61 21.51 7.03
CA GLY A 47 -12.87 20.76 7.19
C GLY A 47 -13.36 20.65 8.63
N ILE A 48 -13.00 21.60 9.49
CA ILE A 48 -13.35 21.60 10.91
C ILE A 48 -14.87 21.58 11.14
N ASN A 49 -15.64 22.19 10.24
CA ASN A 49 -17.10 22.21 10.29
C ASN A 49 -17.73 20.86 9.93
N LYS A 50 -16.96 19.93 9.36
CA LYS A 50 -17.42 18.56 9.05
C LYS A 50 -17.14 17.56 10.16
N LEU A 51 -16.38 17.97 11.17
CA LEU A 51 -16.05 17.10 12.31
C LEU A 51 -17.30 16.83 13.17
N GLY A 52 -17.35 15.63 13.75
CA GLY A 52 -18.32 15.31 14.80
C GLY A 52 -18.04 16.08 16.10
N ARG A 53 -18.87 15.88 17.12
CA ARG A 53 -18.70 16.52 18.45
C ARG A 53 -17.39 16.15 19.15
N HIS A 54 -16.83 15.00 18.80
CA HIS A 54 -15.53 14.52 19.26
C HIS A 54 -14.68 14.19 18.04
N PHE A 55 -13.42 14.62 18.09
CA PHE A 55 -12.43 14.31 17.08
C PHE A 55 -11.14 13.89 17.78
N SER A 56 -10.53 12.80 17.33
CA SER A 56 -9.27 12.31 17.89
C SER A 56 -8.29 12.03 16.77
N TYR A 57 -7.03 12.41 16.98
CA TYR A 57 -5.96 12.16 16.03
C TYR A 57 -4.65 11.86 16.75
N ALA A 58 -3.86 10.95 16.21
CA ALA A 58 -2.53 10.64 16.72
C ALA A 58 -1.51 10.88 15.60
N PHE A 59 -0.62 11.85 15.78
CA PHE A 59 0.43 12.10 14.79
C PHE A 59 1.53 11.06 14.91
N VAL A 60 2.07 10.59 13.78
CA VAL A 60 3.29 9.80 13.79
C VAL A 60 4.51 10.71 13.71
N VAL A 61 5.38 10.64 14.71
CA VAL A 61 6.63 11.41 14.75
C VAL A 61 7.80 10.54 15.20
N PRO A 62 9.04 10.83 14.76
CA PRO A 62 10.21 10.07 15.22
C PRO A 62 10.60 10.29 16.69
N GLN A 63 10.17 11.41 17.28
CA GLN A 63 10.50 11.86 18.64
C GLN A 63 9.44 11.48 19.69
N ASP A 64 9.83 11.50 20.97
CA ASP A 64 8.94 11.17 22.11
C ASP A 64 8.09 12.36 22.60
N SER A 65 8.18 13.51 21.93
CA SER A 65 7.32 14.68 22.16
C SER A 65 7.33 15.62 20.96
N SER A 66 6.20 16.22 20.64
CA SER A 66 6.08 17.24 19.59
C SER A 66 5.33 18.47 20.06
N VAL A 67 5.77 19.64 19.62
CA VAL A 67 5.05 20.89 19.83
C VAL A 67 3.99 21.03 18.75
N PHE A 68 2.73 20.94 19.16
CA PHE A 68 1.58 21.18 18.31
C PHE A 68 1.05 22.59 18.54
N LYS A 69 0.82 23.33 17.46
CA LYS A 69 0.17 24.64 17.49
C LYS A 69 -0.96 24.65 16.46
N LEU A 70 -2.09 25.26 16.85
CA LEU A 70 -3.20 25.52 15.95
C LEU A 70 -3.51 27.00 15.99
N VAL A 71 -3.65 27.62 14.81
CA VAL A 71 -3.78 29.08 14.66
C VAL A 71 -5.02 29.38 13.82
N SER A 72 -5.92 30.17 14.38
CA SER A 72 -7.04 30.79 13.68
C SER A 72 -6.73 32.25 13.34
N LYS A 73 -7.69 32.95 12.74
CA LYS A 73 -7.55 34.39 12.48
C LYS A 73 -7.46 35.22 13.76
N SER A 74 -8.07 34.77 14.84
CA SER A 74 -8.26 35.54 16.08
C SER A 74 -7.58 34.93 17.30
N ASP A 75 -7.12 33.67 17.21
CA ASP A 75 -6.70 32.90 18.37
C ASP A 75 -5.62 31.86 18.00
N SER A 76 -4.90 31.35 19.00
CA SER A 76 -4.01 30.22 18.83
C SER A 76 -3.86 29.40 20.11
N ILE A 77 -3.74 28.09 19.95
CA ILE A 77 -3.38 27.17 21.04
C ILE A 77 -2.04 26.53 20.73
N SER A 78 -1.27 26.23 21.78
CA SER A 78 -0.01 25.50 21.67
C SER A 78 0.07 24.48 22.80
N MET A 79 0.53 23.27 22.51
CA MET A 79 0.69 22.21 23.49
C MET A 79 1.78 21.22 23.08
N VAL A 80 2.31 20.50 24.06
CA VAL A 80 3.25 19.41 23.83
C VAL A 80 2.50 18.09 23.82
N LEU A 81 2.46 17.45 22.65
CA LEU A 81 1.92 16.11 22.48
C LEU A 81 2.96 15.08 22.94
N LYS A 82 2.51 13.99 23.56
CA LYS A 82 3.37 12.88 24.01
C LYS A 82 2.74 11.52 23.72
N PRO A 83 3.55 10.45 23.55
CA PRO A 83 3.04 9.10 23.38
C PRO A 83 2.17 8.67 24.53
N LYS A 84 1.06 7.98 24.22
CA LYS A 84 0.10 7.43 25.21
C LYS A 84 -0.53 8.49 26.13
N LYS A 85 -0.38 9.78 25.83
CA LYS A 85 -0.99 10.88 26.58
C LYS A 85 -1.88 11.70 25.65
N ASN A 86 -3.17 11.68 25.97
CA ASN A 86 -4.17 12.48 25.29
C ASN A 86 -4.06 13.94 25.73
N SER A 87 -3.87 14.84 24.77
CA SER A 87 -3.95 16.28 24.94
C SER A 87 -5.29 16.74 24.41
N VAL A 88 -6.10 17.33 25.29
CA VAL A 88 -7.48 17.70 24.98
C VAL A 88 -7.58 19.21 24.84
N PHE A 89 -8.29 19.66 23.80
CA PHE A 89 -8.66 21.05 23.59
C PHE A 89 -10.04 21.13 22.94
N LYS A 90 -10.61 22.33 22.86
CA LYS A 90 -11.90 22.59 22.23
C LYS A 90 -11.74 23.58 21.09
N ILE A 91 -12.50 23.38 20.02
CA ILE A 91 -12.65 24.38 18.96
C ILE A 91 -14.11 24.84 18.95
N VAL A 92 -14.33 26.13 19.20
CA VAL A 92 -15.63 26.78 19.03
C VAL A 92 -15.78 27.12 17.56
N ARG A 93 -16.77 26.52 16.90
CA ARG A 93 -17.04 26.70 15.47
C ARG A 93 -18.10 27.77 15.31
N GLU A 94 -17.68 29.01 15.12
CA GLU A 94 -18.58 30.16 15.12
C GLU A 94 -19.65 30.04 14.02
N ALA A 95 -19.27 29.53 12.85
CA ALA A 95 -20.18 29.29 11.75
C ALA A 95 -21.23 28.21 12.02
N GLN A 96 -20.94 27.24 12.92
CA GLN A 96 -21.86 26.15 13.28
C GLN A 96 -22.62 26.43 14.59
N GLY A 97 -22.18 27.42 15.37
CA GLY A 97 -22.75 27.72 16.68
C GLY A 97 -22.54 26.64 17.72
N ASP A 98 -21.52 25.78 17.55
CA ASP A 98 -21.24 24.66 18.46
C ASP A 98 -19.75 24.51 18.79
N THR A 99 -19.39 23.44 19.49
CA THR A 99 -18.02 23.18 19.93
C THR A 99 -17.64 21.72 19.70
N VAL A 100 -16.50 21.50 19.07
CA VAL A 100 -15.88 20.18 18.96
C VAL A 100 -14.83 20.01 20.07
N THR A 101 -14.81 18.83 20.69
CA THR A 101 -13.73 18.43 21.60
C THR A 101 -12.71 17.61 20.81
N CYS A 102 -11.49 18.11 20.75
CA CYS A 102 -10.37 17.48 20.05
C CYS A 102 -9.44 16.79 21.05
N THR A 103 -9.03 15.56 20.73
CA THR A 103 -8.08 14.78 21.53
C THR A 103 -6.90 14.37 20.68
N PHE A 104 -5.77 15.05 20.83
CA PHE A 104 -4.57 14.79 20.06
C PHE A 104 -3.51 14.07 20.89
N SER A 105 -2.81 13.15 20.28
CA SER A 105 -1.61 12.52 20.83
C SER A 105 -0.55 12.39 19.74
N ILE A 106 0.63 11.91 20.11
CA ILE A 106 1.59 11.43 19.12
C ILE A 106 1.83 9.94 19.35
N GLN A 107 2.33 9.26 18.33
CA GLN A 107 2.86 7.93 18.41
C GLN A 107 4.21 7.89 17.70
N LYS A 108 5.09 7.00 18.17
CA LYS A 108 6.43 6.87 17.62
C LYS A 108 6.36 6.27 16.22
N LEU A 109 7.13 6.82 15.28
CA LEU A 109 7.30 6.21 13.96
C LEU A 109 7.87 4.80 14.10
N VAL A 110 7.07 3.82 13.73
CA VAL A 110 7.48 2.41 13.63
C VAL A 110 7.87 2.14 12.19
N LYS A 111 9.06 1.56 12.01
CA LYS A 111 9.53 1.13 10.69
C LYS A 111 8.57 0.07 10.15
N PRO A 112 8.21 0.11 8.86
CA PRO A 112 7.31 -0.88 8.29
C PRO A 112 7.93 -2.30 8.27
N ALA A 113 9.26 -2.39 8.22
CA ALA A 113 10.00 -3.65 8.31
C ALA A 113 11.28 -3.51 9.14
N SER A 114 11.76 -4.63 9.67
CA SER A 114 13.05 -4.77 10.36
C SER A 114 13.78 -6.01 9.88
N PHE A 115 14.81 -5.83 9.03
CA PHE A 115 15.54 -6.91 8.40
C PHE A 115 16.79 -7.26 9.19
N ASN A 116 16.65 -8.25 10.09
CA ASN A 116 17.79 -8.81 10.83
C ASN A 116 18.72 -9.64 9.92
N ASP A 117 19.94 -9.90 10.38
CA ASP A 117 20.96 -10.58 9.57
C ASP A 117 20.54 -11.99 9.13
N ALA A 118 19.82 -12.74 9.98
CA ALA A 118 19.32 -14.05 9.62
C ALA A 118 18.30 -13.98 8.46
N TYR A 119 17.43 -12.96 8.47
CA TYR A 119 16.48 -12.69 7.40
C TYR A 119 17.21 -12.33 6.10
N LYS A 120 18.20 -11.43 6.19
CA LYS A 120 19.01 -11.00 5.04
C LYS A 120 19.72 -12.20 4.40
N ILE A 121 20.46 -12.99 5.18
CA ILE A 121 21.15 -14.20 4.69
C ILE A 121 20.17 -15.19 4.05
N LYS A 122 18.98 -15.35 4.63
CA LYS A 122 17.98 -16.29 4.11
C LYS A 122 17.40 -15.84 2.76
N ASN A 123 17.28 -14.54 2.50
CA ASN A 123 16.52 -14.01 1.37
C ASN A 123 17.38 -13.30 0.29
N GLU A 124 18.64 -12.99 0.57
CA GLU A 124 19.54 -12.33 -0.39
C GLU A 124 19.56 -13.06 -1.75
N GLY A 125 19.40 -12.30 -2.82
CA GLY A 125 19.37 -12.80 -4.19
C GLY A 125 18.09 -13.54 -4.59
N LYS A 126 17.19 -13.88 -3.66
CA LYS A 126 16.06 -14.78 -3.94
C LYS A 126 14.86 -14.09 -4.58
N THR A 127 14.09 -14.91 -5.29
CA THR A 127 12.71 -14.67 -5.67
C THR A 127 11.82 -15.70 -4.98
N SER A 128 10.80 -15.28 -4.23
CA SER A 128 9.91 -16.19 -3.50
C SER A 128 8.47 -16.07 -3.97
N ILE A 129 7.79 -17.21 -4.11
CA ILE A 129 6.36 -17.27 -4.45
C ILE A 129 5.61 -17.82 -3.24
N GLU A 130 4.67 -17.04 -2.70
CA GLU A 130 4.07 -17.31 -1.39
C GLU A 130 2.54 -17.22 -1.42
N ILE A 131 1.92 -18.13 -0.68
CA ILE A 131 0.51 -18.09 -0.28
C ILE A 131 0.55 -18.23 1.25
N PRO A 132 0.55 -17.13 2.00
CA PRO A 132 0.67 -17.15 3.46
C PRO A 132 -0.64 -17.53 4.16
N GLU A 133 -0.56 -18.20 5.33
CA GLU A 133 -1.75 -18.75 6.02
C GLU A 133 -2.70 -17.65 6.51
N VAL A 134 -2.21 -16.59 7.16
CA VAL A 134 -3.05 -15.46 7.62
C VAL A 134 -3.53 -14.60 6.45
N TYR A 135 -2.72 -14.50 5.40
CA TYR A 135 -3.12 -13.83 4.16
C TYR A 135 -4.31 -14.52 3.48
N GLU A 136 -4.29 -15.85 3.40
CA GLU A 136 -5.43 -16.61 2.88
C GLU A 136 -6.65 -16.52 3.80
N LEU A 137 -6.47 -16.50 5.13
CA LEU A 137 -7.57 -16.29 6.08
C LEU A 137 -8.34 -15.00 5.79
N ILE A 138 -7.63 -13.89 5.58
CA ILE A 138 -8.26 -12.60 5.27
C ILE A 138 -8.98 -12.64 3.93
N ASN A 139 -8.38 -13.22 2.89
CA ASN A 139 -9.05 -13.34 1.59
C ASN A 139 -10.31 -14.21 1.66
N ILE A 140 -10.32 -15.29 2.46
CA ILE A 140 -11.52 -16.08 2.73
C ILE A 140 -12.58 -15.26 3.45
N ILE A 141 -12.20 -14.50 4.48
CA ILE A 141 -13.15 -13.65 5.23
C ILE A 141 -13.75 -12.59 4.30
N ILE A 142 -12.93 -11.94 3.46
CA ILE A 142 -13.42 -10.97 2.47
C ILE A 142 -14.39 -11.64 1.49
N ALA A 143 -14.12 -12.86 1.03
CA ALA A 143 -15.03 -13.61 0.14
C ALA A 143 -16.39 -13.93 0.76
N LEU A 144 -16.52 -13.85 2.09
CA LEU A 144 -17.78 -14.05 2.82
C LEU A 144 -18.59 -12.75 3.02
N THR A 145 -17.98 -11.59 2.78
CA THR A 145 -18.61 -10.26 2.90
C THR A 145 -19.46 -9.89 1.68
N ARG A 146 -20.21 -8.79 1.76
CA ARG A 146 -20.93 -8.24 0.60
C ARG A 146 -19.97 -7.77 -0.49
N TYR A 147 -18.83 -7.21 -0.11
CA TYR A 147 -17.80 -6.82 -1.07
C TYR A 147 -17.24 -8.02 -1.84
N GLY A 148 -17.21 -9.20 -1.22
CA GLY A 148 -16.80 -10.46 -1.84
C GLY A 148 -17.68 -10.91 -3.01
N GLU A 149 -18.89 -10.35 -3.16
CA GLU A 149 -19.79 -10.61 -4.29
C GLU A 149 -19.30 -9.92 -5.57
N THR A 150 -18.51 -8.85 -5.44
CA THR A 150 -17.92 -8.12 -6.57
C THR A 150 -16.80 -8.92 -7.25
N ASN A 151 -16.31 -8.45 -8.39
CA ASN A 151 -15.17 -9.06 -9.10
C ASN A 151 -13.84 -8.96 -8.34
N ALA A 152 -13.78 -8.31 -7.18
CA ALA A 152 -12.61 -8.34 -6.31
C ALA A 152 -12.21 -9.76 -5.89
N ILE A 153 -13.19 -10.67 -5.86
CA ILE A 153 -12.98 -12.11 -5.63
C ILE A 153 -13.20 -12.89 -6.91
N TYR A 154 -12.21 -13.71 -7.28
CA TYR A 154 -12.29 -14.66 -8.38
C TYR A 154 -13.10 -15.89 -7.99
N LYS A 155 -14.20 -16.13 -8.70
CA LYS A 155 -15.21 -17.15 -8.32
C LYS A 155 -15.18 -18.41 -9.18
N ASP A 156 -14.53 -18.34 -10.35
CA ASP A 156 -14.59 -19.40 -11.37
C ASP A 156 -13.52 -20.46 -11.15
N THR A 157 -13.43 -20.98 -9.91
CA THR A 157 -12.54 -22.10 -9.56
C THR A 157 -13.23 -23.10 -8.65
N ASP A 158 -12.80 -24.36 -8.71
CA ASP A 158 -13.23 -25.37 -7.73
C ASP A 158 -12.72 -25.05 -6.32
N TYR A 159 -11.64 -24.28 -6.21
CA TYR A 159 -11.15 -23.79 -4.93
C TYR A 159 -12.16 -22.83 -4.28
N TYR A 160 -12.66 -21.83 -5.02
CA TYR A 160 -13.70 -20.92 -4.52
C TYR A 160 -14.95 -21.68 -4.05
N LYS A 161 -15.40 -22.68 -4.83
CA LYS A 161 -16.54 -23.53 -4.44
C LYS A 161 -16.28 -24.24 -3.10
N LYS A 162 -15.08 -24.79 -2.90
CA LYS A 162 -14.68 -25.43 -1.63
C LYS A 162 -14.68 -24.43 -0.47
N VAL A 163 -14.16 -23.21 -0.69
CA VAL A 163 -14.16 -22.13 0.31
C VAL A 163 -15.59 -21.78 0.71
N ILE A 164 -16.45 -21.43 -0.24
CA ILE A 164 -17.83 -21.04 0.07
C ILE A 164 -18.61 -22.17 0.74
N THR A 165 -18.45 -23.41 0.26
CA THR A 165 -19.09 -24.59 0.87
C THR A 165 -18.67 -24.76 2.34
N HIS A 166 -17.38 -24.59 2.63
CA HIS A 166 -16.86 -24.79 3.99
C HIS A 166 -17.22 -23.64 4.93
N PHE A 167 -17.15 -22.38 4.46
CA PHE A 167 -17.16 -21.22 5.36
C PHE A 167 -18.49 -20.45 5.43
N THR A 168 -19.48 -20.73 4.56
CA THR A 168 -20.73 -19.94 4.52
C THR A 168 -21.52 -19.95 5.83
N ALA A 169 -21.48 -21.04 6.60
CA ALA A 169 -22.14 -21.12 7.90
C ALA A 169 -21.60 -20.09 8.92
N TYR A 170 -20.42 -19.53 8.69
CA TYR A 170 -19.74 -18.59 9.58
C TYR A 170 -19.83 -17.13 9.09
N LYS A 171 -20.65 -16.82 8.07
CA LYS A 171 -20.84 -15.45 7.56
C LYS A 171 -21.28 -14.45 8.63
N GLN A 172 -21.91 -14.92 9.70
CA GLN A 172 -22.37 -14.12 10.83
C GLN A 172 -21.39 -14.14 12.01
N GLU A 173 -20.14 -14.52 11.83
CA GLU A 173 -19.12 -14.38 12.88
C GLU A 173 -18.58 -12.95 12.93
N ALA A 174 -18.05 -12.56 14.10
CA ALA A 174 -17.62 -11.18 14.37
C ALA A 174 -16.56 -10.68 13.38
N ALA A 175 -15.63 -11.54 12.95
CA ALA A 175 -14.61 -11.20 11.97
C ALA A 175 -15.20 -10.78 10.61
N VAL A 176 -16.17 -11.54 10.10
CA VAL A 176 -16.81 -11.24 8.80
C VAL A 176 -17.57 -9.92 8.87
N ARG A 177 -18.34 -9.68 9.95
CA ARG A 177 -19.05 -8.41 10.14
C ARG A 177 -18.11 -7.21 10.27
N ALA A 178 -16.99 -7.36 10.99
CA ALA A 178 -16.02 -6.29 11.15
C ALA A 178 -15.39 -5.91 9.80
N VAL A 179 -14.92 -6.91 9.05
CA VAL A 179 -14.34 -6.69 7.71
C VAL A 179 -15.37 -6.14 6.73
N ASP A 180 -16.61 -6.65 6.71
CA ASP A 180 -17.68 -6.12 5.85
C ASP A 180 -17.98 -4.65 6.16
N SER A 181 -18.01 -4.26 7.44
CA SER A 181 -18.23 -2.87 7.86
C SER A 181 -17.12 -1.94 7.39
N LEU A 182 -15.86 -2.38 7.46
CA LEU A 182 -14.71 -1.62 6.96
C LEU A 182 -14.74 -1.48 5.44
N LEU A 183 -15.04 -2.56 4.73
CA LEU A 183 -15.16 -2.53 3.27
C LEU A 183 -16.33 -1.66 2.80
N GLN A 184 -17.41 -1.53 3.56
CA GLN A 184 -18.48 -0.57 3.26
C GLN A 184 -18.04 0.88 3.50
N LEU A 185 -17.17 1.12 4.48
CA LEU A 185 -16.68 2.46 4.80
C LEU A 185 -15.71 3.00 3.73
N SER A 186 -14.73 2.20 3.32
CA SER A 186 -13.77 2.56 2.28
C SER A 186 -13.24 1.30 1.58
N PRO A 187 -13.94 0.80 0.54
CA PRO A 187 -13.66 -0.52 -0.02
C PRO A 187 -12.25 -0.68 -0.55
N GLU A 188 -11.77 0.29 -1.34
CA GLU A 188 -10.44 0.24 -1.95
C GLU A 188 -9.33 0.28 -0.89
N PHE A 189 -9.46 1.18 0.08
CA PHE A 189 -8.52 1.31 1.18
C PHE A 189 -8.46 0.03 2.02
N PHE A 190 -9.58 -0.42 2.57
CA PHE A 190 -9.57 -1.54 3.51
C PHE A 190 -9.31 -2.88 2.83
N TYR A 191 -9.74 -3.09 1.59
CA TYR A 191 -9.37 -4.31 0.87
C TYR A 191 -7.85 -4.43 0.73
N LEU A 192 -7.20 -3.35 0.26
CA LEU A 192 -5.75 -3.32 0.07
C LEU A 192 -5.01 -3.51 1.39
N HIS A 193 -5.35 -2.71 2.41
CA HIS A 193 -4.60 -2.68 3.67
C HIS A 193 -4.78 -3.98 4.45
N LEU A 194 -6.00 -4.48 4.64
CA LEU A 194 -6.24 -5.73 5.38
C LEU A 194 -5.56 -6.92 4.70
N LYS A 195 -5.60 -6.98 3.35
CA LYS A 195 -4.93 -8.02 2.57
C LYS A 195 -3.41 -7.95 2.75
N MET A 196 -2.78 -6.79 2.49
CA MET A 196 -1.33 -6.67 2.53
C MET A 196 -0.78 -6.82 3.95
N ASP A 197 -1.39 -6.15 4.93
CA ASP A 197 -0.91 -6.14 6.30
C ASP A 197 -1.04 -7.49 7.02
N SER A 198 -1.93 -8.36 6.54
CA SER A 198 -2.01 -9.75 7.00
C SER A 198 -0.72 -10.54 6.79
N TYR A 199 0.15 -10.11 5.88
CA TYR A 199 1.44 -10.75 5.62
C TYR A 199 2.44 -10.55 6.77
N ALA A 200 2.23 -9.55 7.63
CA ALA A 200 3.02 -9.38 8.85
C ALA A 200 2.75 -10.48 9.89
N TYR A 201 1.70 -11.29 9.71
CA TYR A 201 1.18 -12.20 10.71
C TYR A 201 1.36 -13.67 10.36
N ILE A 202 1.61 -14.49 11.38
CA ILE A 202 1.72 -15.94 11.28
C ILE A 202 0.91 -16.63 12.39
N PHE A 203 0.55 -17.91 12.16
CA PHE A 203 0.04 -18.75 13.23
C PHE A 203 1.18 -19.33 14.08
N SER A 204 1.09 -19.14 15.40
CA SER A 204 1.88 -19.83 16.41
C SER A 204 0.95 -20.61 17.33
N GLY A 205 0.89 -21.93 17.13
CA GLY A 205 -0.22 -22.72 17.69
C GLY A 205 -1.56 -22.21 17.16
N ASP A 206 -2.53 -21.99 18.03
CA ASP A 206 -3.86 -21.44 17.68
C ASP A 206 -3.93 -19.91 17.78
N LYS A 207 -2.79 -19.25 17.99
CA LYS A 207 -2.68 -17.80 18.08
C LYS A 207 -2.12 -17.21 16.79
N ILE A 208 -2.59 -16.03 16.44
CA ILE A 208 -2.03 -15.21 15.36
C ILE A 208 -1.10 -14.19 16.02
N ILE A 209 0.18 -14.24 15.65
CA ILE A 209 1.22 -13.34 16.18
C ILE A 209 1.91 -12.61 15.04
N ASN A 210 2.46 -11.43 15.32
CA ASN A 210 3.33 -10.75 14.37
C ASN A 210 4.61 -11.59 14.17
N GLY A 211 5.00 -11.81 12.91
CA GLY A 211 6.15 -12.64 12.53
C GLY A 211 7.52 -12.01 12.81
N GLY A 212 7.56 -10.76 13.29
CA GLY A 212 8.75 -10.06 13.76
C GLY A 212 9.61 -9.41 12.66
N ILE A 213 9.27 -9.61 11.38
CA ILE A 213 9.96 -8.98 10.25
C ILE A 213 9.26 -7.72 9.78
N TYR A 214 7.92 -7.72 9.79
CA TYR A 214 7.11 -6.63 9.29
C TYR A 214 6.22 -6.09 10.40
N ASP A 215 6.19 -4.78 10.58
CA ASP A 215 5.14 -4.10 11.30
C ASP A 215 3.89 -4.05 10.42
N ARG A 216 4.04 -3.58 9.18
CA ARG A 216 3.00 -3.45 8.16
C ARG A 216 3.59 -3.54 6.76
N ILE A 217 2.75 -3.83 5.77
CA ILE A 217 3.16 -3.92 4.36
C ILE A 217 2.49 -2.85 3.51
N ALA A 218 1.23 -2.55 3.82
CA ALA A 218 0.50 -1.48 3.17
C ALA A 218 1.13 -0.12 3.53
N SER A 219 0.90 0.85 2.65
CA SER A 219 1.25 2.23 2.91
C SER A 219 0.55 2.77 4.17
N GLY A 220 1.11 3.80 4.77
CA GLY A 220 0.50 4.49 5.91
C GLY A 220 1.28 4.31 7.19
N GLU A 221 0.61 4.58 8.30
CA GLU A 221 1.23 4.86 9.60
C GLU A 221 1.16 3.70 10.59
N LYS A 222 0.24 2.77 10.38
CA LYS A 222 -0.04 1.63 11.27
C LYS A 222 -0.50 0.44 10.44
N ASN A 223 -0.43 -0.75 11.03
CA ASN A 223 -1.03 -1.95 10.47
C ASN A 223 -2.55 -1.93 10.72
N GLU A 224 -3.35 -1.96 9.64
CA GLU A 224 -4.82 -1.86 9.76
C GLU A 224 -5.47 -3.16 10.24
N LEU A 225 -4.74 -4.28 10.25
CA LEU A 225 -5.25 -5.57 10.71
C LEU A 225 -5.13 -5.78 12.22
N ASP A 226 -4.16 -5.13 12.87
CA ASP A 226 -3.83 -5.29 14.30
C ASP A 226 -5.05 -5.33 15.23
N PRO A 227 -6.03 -4.39 15.14
CA PRO A 227 -7.16 -4.37 16.07
C PRO A 227 -8.08 -5.59 15.92
N TYR A 228 -8.01 -6.30 14.81
CA TYR A 228 -8.93 -7.37 14.45
C TYR A 228 -8.36 -8.77 14.70
N ILE A 229 -7.09 -8.90 15.07
CA ILE A 229 -6.45 -10.20 15.37
C ILE A 229 -7.29 -11.08 16.31
N PRO A 230 -7.85 -10.61 17.44
CA PRO A 230 -8.63 -11.46 18.33
C PRO A 230 -9.90 -12.05 17.69
N VAL A 231 -10.58 -11.29 16.82
CA VAL A 231 -11.78 -11.79 16.12
C VAL A 231 -11.41 -12.76 15.00
N LEU A 232 -10.24 -12.59 14.36
CA LEU A 232 -9.70 -13.52 13.38
C LEU A 232 -9.32 -14.87 13.99
N GLU A 233 -8.67 -14.88 15.16
CA GLU A 233 -8.38 -16.11 15.90
C GLU A 233 -9.66 -16.88 16.25
N THR A 234 -10.67 -16.16 16.74
CA THR A 234 -11.97 -16.74 17.09
C THR A 234 -12.65 -17.37 15.87
N PHE A 235 -12.65 -16.65 14.74
CA PHE A 235 -13.17 -17.17 13.48
C PHE A 235 -12.41 -18.43 13.05
N ALA A 236 -11.07 -18.37 13.02
CA ALA A 236 -10.23 -19.46 12.56
C ALA A 236 -10.42 -20.74 13.37
N GLY A 237 -10.59 -20.61 14.69
CA GLY A 237 -10.90 -21.72 15.59
C GLY A 237 -12.29 -22.32 15.32
N LYS A 238 -13.35 -21.49 15.29
CA LYS A 238 -14.73 -21.94 15.08
C LYS A 238 -14.96 -22.56 13.70
N SER A 239 -14.32 -22.02 12.68
CA SER A 239 -14.50 -22.44 11.30
C SER A 239 -13.60 -23.61 10.89
N GLY A 240 -12.70 -24.05 11.78
CA GLY A 240 -11.67 -25.03 11.45
C GLY A 240 -10.74 -24.57 10.31
N PHE A 241 -10.49 -23.26 10.20
CA PHE A 241 -9.76 -22.66 9.08
C PHE A 241 -8.40 -23.33 8.86
N ARG A 242 -7.62 -23.55 9.92
CA ARG A 242 -6.28 -24.13 9.78
C ARG A 242 -6.30 -25.55 9.24
N ALA A 243 -7.29 -26.34 9.62
CA ALA A 243 -7.48 -27.69 9.08
C ALA A 243 -7.85 -27.63 7.59
N PHE A 244 -8.73 -26.70 7.21
CA PHE A 244 -9.03 -26.42 5.81
C PHE A 244 -7.76 -26.01 5.05
N TYR A 245 -7.00 -25.03 5.53
CA TYR A 245 -5.77 -24.55 4.89
C TYR A 245 -4.75 -25.68 4.68
N LYS A 246 -4.51 -26.51 5.71
CA LYS A 246 -3.63 -27.68 5.61
C LYS A 246 -4.09 -28.68 4.54
N LYS A 247 -5.41 -28.90 4.41
CA LYS A 247 -5.98 -29.76 3.37
C LYS A 247 -5.76 -29.22 1.96
N GLN A 248 -5.61 -27.91 1.80
CA GLN A 248 -5.38 -27.25 0.50
C GLN A 248 -3.89 -27.05 0.18
N LEU A 249 -2.96 -27.42 1.07
CA LEU A 249 -1.51 -27.29 0.82
C LEU A 249 -1.04 -27.94 -0.50
N PRO A 250 -1.55 -29.12 -0.93
CA PRO A 250 -1.19 -29.67 -2.24
C PRO A 250 -1.61 -28.75 -3.40
N TYR A 251 -2.80 -28.14 -3.33
CA TYR A 251 -3.28 -27.19 -4.31
C TYR A 251 -2.41 -25.93 -4.33
N TYR A 252 -2.16 -25.31 -3.18
CA TYR A 252 -1.28 -24.14 -3.09
C TYR A 252 0.15 -24.42 -3.57
N THR A 253 0.67 -25.61 -3.29
CA THR A 253 2.00 -26.02 -3.77
C THR A 253 2.01 -26.15 -5.29
N SER A 254 0.94 -26.69 -5.90
CA SER A 254 0.81 -26.75 -7.35
C SER A 254 0.77 -25.38 -8.00
N LEU A 255 0.06 -24.41 -7.41
CA LEU A 255 0.00 -23.03 -7.91
C LEU A 255 1.35 -22.35 -7.83
N LYS A 256 2.07 -22.47 -6.70
CA LYS A 256 3.41 -21.90 -6.54
C LYS A 256 4.40 -22.49 -7.55
N LYS A 257 4.30 -23.80 -7.80
CA LYS A 257 5.12 -24.49 -8.80
C LYS A 257 4.82 -23.98 -10.21
N ASP A 258 3.54 -23.94 -10.59
CA ASP A 258 3.11 -23.43 -11.89
C ASP A 258 3.55 -21.97 -12.10
N TYR A 259 3.45 -21.13 -11.07
CA TYR A 259 3.92 -19.74 -11.11
C TYR A 259 5.43 -19.68 -11.38
N THR A 260 6.21 -20.48 -10.66
CA THR A 260 7.67 -20.55 -10.80
C THR A 260 8.06 -21.00 -12.21
N ASP A 261 7.41 -22.03 -12.72
CA ASP A 261 7.75 -22.64 -14.01
C ASP A 261 7.36 -21.75 -15.20
N ASN A 262 6.28 -20.96 -15.08
CA ASN A 262 5.69 -20.28 -16.25
C ASN A 262 5.85 -18.76 -16.26
N ILE A 263 6.06 -18.10 -15.11
CA ILE A 263 6.09 -16.63 -15.02
C ILE A 263 7.51 -16.08 -14.92
N ASP A 264 8.52 -16.90 -14.59
CA ASP A 264 9.94 -16.51 -14.61
C ASP A 264 10.26 -15.19 -13.90
N VAL A 265 9.83 -15.08 -12.64
CA VAL A 265 10.08 -13.90 -11.77
C VAL A 265 11.58 -13.61 -11.62
N SER A 266 12.42 -14.65 -11.67
CA SER A 266 13.88 -14.50 -11.62
C SER A 266 14.41 -13.77 -12.86
N GLY A 267 13.94 -14.15 -14.06
CA GLY A 267 14.23 -13.46 -15.31
C GLY A 267 13.82 -11.98 -15.26
N MET A 268 12.63 -11.67 -14.71
CA MET A 268 12.16 -10.29 -14.53
C MET A 268 13.10 -9.49 -13.62
N LYS A 269 13.43 -10.02 -12.43
CA LYS A 269 14.36 -9.38 -11.48
C LYS A 269 15.72 -9.12 -12.12
N ASN A 270 16.26 -10.11 -12.83
CA ASN A 270 17.57 -9.99 -13.48
C ASN A 270 17.56 -8.93 -14.58
N TRP A 271 16.49 -8.88 -15.39
CA TRP A 271 16.31 -7.85 -16.40
C TRP A 271 16.24 -6.46 -15.77
N LEU A 272 15.38 -6.27 -14.77
CA LEU A 272 15.22 -4.98 -14.08
C LEU A 272 16.53 -4.53 -13.41
N THR A 273 17.26 -5.45 -12.78
CA THR A 273 18.55 -5.14 -12.12
C THR A 273 19.62 -4.70 -13.13
N ARG A 274 19.59 -5.27 -14.35
CA ARG A 274 20.49 -4.87 -15.44
C ARG A 274 20.12 -3.51 -16.01
N GLU A 275 18.84 -3.25 -16.21
CA GLU A 275 18.35 -2.02 -16.83
C GLU A 275 18.27 -0.82 -15.86
N PHE A 276 18.36 -1.07 -14.55
CA PHE A 276 18.38 -0.06 -13.48
C PHE A 276 19.53 -0.33 -12.48
N PRO A 277 20.79 -0.24 -12.91
CA PRO A 277 21.94 -0.72 -12.11
C PRO A 277 22.18 0.08 -10.81
N ALA A 278 21.63 1.28 -10.70
CA ALA A 278 21.70 2.10 -9.49
C ALA A 278 20.73 1.64 -8.39
N ILE A 279 19.73 0.82 -8.73
CA ILE A 279 18.66 0.39 -7.83
C ILE A 279 18.90 -1.07 -7.45
N LYS A 280 19.04 -1.30 -6.14
CA LYS A 280 19.33 -2.63 -5.59
C LYS A 280 18.12 -3.16 -4.85
N ASN A 281 17.53 -4.22 -5.39
CA ASN A 281 16.53 -5.04 -4.72
C ASN A 281 17.16 -6.39 -4.35
N SER A 282 17.49 -6.56 -3.06
CA SER A 282 18.11 -7.77 -2.53
C SER A 282 17.22 -9.00 -2.72
N ALA A 283 15.92 -8.86 -2.49
CA ALA A 283 14.93 -9.91 -2.66
C ALA A 283 13.68 -9.42 -3.40
N VAL A 284 13.00 -10.34 -4.08
CA VAL A 284 11.66 -10.12 -4.66
C VAL A 284 10.72 -11.19 -4.14
N LYS A 285 9.50 -10.79 -3.76
CA LYS A 285 8.44 -11.72 -3.37
C LYS A 285 7.19 -11.50 -4.19
N VAL A 286 6.57 -12.58 -4.60
CA VAL A 286 5.22 -12.60 -5.16
C VAL A 286 4.32 -13.28 -4.16
N ILE A 287 3.34 -12.53 -3.65
CA ILE A 287 2.36 -12.97 -2.68
C ILE A 287 1.00 -12.98 -3.37
N PHE A 288 0.27 -14.07 -3.29
CA PHE A 288 -1.09 -14.13 -3.83
C PHE A 288 -2.01 -15.02 -3.01
N SER A 289 -3.31 -14.82 -3.23
CA SER A 289 -4.35 -15.77 -2.87
C SER A 289 -5.06 -16.19 -4.16
N PRO A 290 -5.48 -17.47 -4.30
CA PRO A 290 -6.27 -17.92 -5.45
C PRO A 290 -7.66 -17.26 -5.54
N LEU A 291 -8.06 -16.52 -4.49
CA LEU A 291 -9.32 -15.77 -4.44
C LEU A 291 -9.22 -14.35 -4.96
N VAL A 292 -8.02 -13.77 -5.08
CA VAL A 292 -7.88 -12.38 -5.53
C VAL A 292 -8.26 -12.30 -7.00
N GLY A 293 -9.24 -11.44 -7.32
CA GLY A 293 -9.71 -11.21 -8.68
C GLY A 293 -8.83 -10.23 -9.45
N TRP A 294 -8.86 -8.95 -9.07
CA TRP A 294 -8.17 -7.88 -9.81
C TRP A 294 -7.25 -7.00 -8.95
N ASN A 295 -7.39 -7.02 -7.62
CA ASN A 295 -6.66 -6.07 -6.77
C ASN A 295 -5.18 -6.47 -6.65
N GLN A 296 -4.33 -5.65 -7.27
CA GLN A 296 -2.88 -5.79 -7.30
C GLN A 296 -2.25 -4.65 -6.50
N SER A 297 -1.09 -4.89 -5.91
CA SER A 297 -0.39 -3.88 -5.13
C SER A 297 1.11 -4.20 -5.06
N ALA A 298 1.93 -3.16 -5.15
CA ALA A 298 3.36 -3.24 -4.95
C ALA A 298 3.76 -2.61 -3.62
N SER A 299 4.82 -3.14 -3.02
CA SER A 299 5.49 -2.51 -1.86
C SER A 299 6.99 -2.70 -1.99
N SER A 300 7.74 -1.69 -1.56
CA SER A 300 9.19 -1.76 -1.44
C SER A 300 9.59 -1.39 -0.02
N LEU A 301 10.32 -2.28 0.63
CA LEU A 301 10.69 -2.15 2.04
C LEU A 301 12.21 -2.14 2.11
N THR A 302 12.77 -1.14 2.80
CA THR A 302 14.22 -1.04 3.01
C THR A 302 14.52 -0.90 4.49
N ASP A 303 15.39 -1.77 5.00
CA ASP A 303 15.96 -1.64 6.33
C ASP A 303 17.36 -2.26 6.38
N ASN A 304 18.26 -1.65 7.13
CA ASN A 304 19.61 -2.18 7.40
C ASN A 304 20.38 -2.60 6.12
N GLY A 305 20.30 -1.77 5.08
CA GLY A 305 20.97 -1.99 3.79
C GLY A 305 20.42 -3.14 2.94
N PHE A 306 19.23 -3.66 3.30
CA PHE A 306 18.51 -4.69 2.54
C PHE A 306 17.22 -4.09 2.00
N THR A 307 16.97 -4.27 0.71
CA THR A 307 15.73 -3.84 0.06
C THR A 307 14.97 -5.04 -0.47
N GLU A 308 13.68 -5.10 -0.17
CA GLU A 308 12.77 -6.15 -0.63
C GLU A 308 11.62 -5.55 -1.42
N ALA A 309 11.43 -6.02 -2.64
CA ALA A 309 10.26 -5.71 -3.45
C ALA A 309 9.20 -6.80 -3.27
N GLN A 310 7.94 -6.41 -3.08
CA GLN A 310 6.80 -7.30 -2.94
C GLN A 310 5.70 -6.97 -3.95
N ALA A 311 5.27 -7.98 -4.68
CA ALA A 311 4.10 -7.94 -5.55
C ALA A 311 2.95 -8.75 -4.93
N HIS A 312 1.85 -8.09 -4.60
CA HIS A 312 0.63 -8.67 -4.03
C HIS A 312 -0.44 -8.80 -5.11
N VAL A 313 -0.46 -9.92 -5.82
CA VAL A 313 -1.16 -10.08 -7.10
C VAL A 313 -2.26 -11.15 -7.05
N ASN A 314 -3.07 -11.21 -8.11
CA ASN A 314 -3.92 -12.37 -8.40
C ASN A 314 -3.09 -13.51 -9.03
N PHE A 315 -3.60 -14.74 -8.93
CA PHE A 315 -3.07 -15.84 -9.72
C PHE A 315 -3.57 -15.72 -11.18
N PRO A 316 -2.68 -15.77 -12.19
CA PRO A 316 -3.08 -15.67 -13.59
C PRO A 316 -3.61 -17.03 -14.07
N LEU A 317 -4.87 -17.30 -13.71
CA LEU A 317 -5.63 -18.46 -14.15
C LEU A 317 -5.76 -18.46 -15.67
N ILE A 318 -5.85 -19.66 -16.24
CA ILE A 318 -5.98 -19.90 -17.68
C ILE A 318 -7.42 -20.35 -17.94
N ASP A 319 -8.16 -19.59 -18.74
CA ASP A 319 -9.49 -19.97 -19.20
C ASP A 319 -9.46 -20.71 -20.55
N GLU A 320 -10.62 -21.13 -21.09
CA GLU A 320 -10.69 -21.82 -22.38
C GLU A 320 -10.25 -20.96 -23.57
N LYS A 321 -10.44 -19.63 -23.51
CA LYS A 321 -10.00 -18.71 -24.56
C LYS A 321 -8.49 -18.56 -24.54
N ASP A 322 -7.89 -18.58 -23.35
CA ASP A 322 -6.45 -18.53 -23.16
C ASP A 322 -5.76 -19.78 -23.73
N LYS A 323 -6.36 -20.97 -23.57
CA LYS A 323 -5.83 -22.24 -24.12
C LYS A 323 -5.74 -22.25 -25.65
N ALA A 324 -6.55 -21.45 -26.34
CA ALA A 324 -6.50 -21.31 -27.80
C ALA A 324 -5.38 -20.39 -28.29
N GLN A 325 -4.71 -19.65 -27.38
CA GLN A 325 -3.64 -18.72 -27.73
C GLN A 325 -2.32 -19.44 -28.03
N PRO A 326 -1.44 -18.89 -28.88
CA PRO A 326 -0.07 -19.37 -29.00
C PRO A 326 0.65 -19.36 -27.64
N ALA A 327 1.44 -20.39 -27.35
CA ALA A 327 2.08 -20.58 -26.04
C ALA A 327 2.90 -19.38 -25.56
N GLY A 328 3.64 -18.72 -26.47
CA GLY A 328 4.40 -17.50 -26.14
C GLY A 328 3.51 -16.32 -25.75
N VAL A 329 2.36 -16.16 -26.42
CA VAL A 329 1.38 -15.11 -26.12
C VAL A 329 0.74 -15.38 -24.75
N LEU A 330 0.32 -16.62 -24.50
CA LEU A 330 -0.21 -17.01 -23.19
C LEU A 330 0.81 -16.76 -22.09
N LYS A 331 2.08 -17.16 -22.29
CA LYS A 331 3.15 -16.90 -21.33
C LYS A 331 3.29 -15.41 -21.04
N GLY A 332 3.36 -14.56 -22.07
CA GLY A 332 3.41 -13.11 -21.91
C GLY A 332 2.23 -12.59 -21.07
N GLN A 333 1.00 -12.94 -21.42
CA GLN A 333 -0.20 -12.51 -20.68
C GLN A 333 -0.13 -12.85 -19.19
N ARG A 334 0.37 -14.05 -18.84
CA ARG A 334 0.51 -14.50 -17.46
C ARG A 334 1.63 -13.78 -16.70
N MET A 335 2.64 -13.29 -17.41
CA MET A 335 3.78 -12.56 -16.83
C MET A 335 3.45 -11.10 -16.50
N MET A 336 2.54 -10.48 -17.27
CA MET A 336 2.31 -9.03 -17.28
C MET A 336 2.13 -8.44 -15.88
N ILE A 337 1.15 -8.96 -15.11
CA ILE A 337 0.80 -8.41 -13.80
C ILE A 337 1.94 -8.52 -12.80
N ALA A 338 2.63 -9.66 -12.77
CA ALA A 338 3.78 -9.82 -11.88
C ALA A 338 4.86 -8.80 -12.21
N PHE A 339 5.13 -8.60 -13.50
CA PHE A 339 6.14 -7.65 -13.96
C PHE A 339 5.76 -6.22 -13.59
N THR A 340 4.50 -5.81 -13.80
CA THR A 340 4.05 -4.45 -13.49
C THR A 340 4.12 -4.14 -12.00
N GLU A 341 3.86 -5.11 -11.13
CA GLU A 341 3.99 -4.86 -9.68
C GLU A 341 5.47 -4.88 -9.22
N ILE A 342 6.30 -5.75 -9.78
CA ILE A 342 7.73 -5.84 -9.40
C ILE A 342 8.51 -4.62 -9.89
N ASN A 343 8.22 -4.13 -11.10
CA ASN A 343 8.98 -3.05 -11.71
C ASN A 343 8.80 -1.70 -10.98
N HIS A 344 7.74 -1.51 -10.17
CA HIS A 344 7.57 -0.31 -9.33
C HIS A 344 8.76 -0.09 -8.39
N ALA A 345 9.37 -1.16 -7.87
CA ALA A 345 10.55 -1.08 -7.01
C ALA A 345 11.83 -0.63 -7.75
N TYR A 346 11.74 -0.39 -9.07
CA TYR A 346 12.83 0.10 -9.92
C TYR A 346 12.43 1.40 -10.62
N LEU A 347 11.25 1.45 -11.24
CA LEU A 347 10.87 2.60 -12.04
C LEU A 347 10.53 3.83 -11.18
N ASN A 348 9.92 3.66 -10.00
CA ASN A 348 9.52 4.80 -9.17
C ASN A 348 10.76 5.54 -8.64
N PRO A 349 11.76 4.88 -7.99
CA PRO A 349 12.96 5.59 -7.54
C PRO A 349 13.79 6.17 -8.69
N GLU A 350 13.70 5.63 -9.91
CA GLU A 350 14.32 6.24 -11.09
C GLU A 350 13.55 7.50 -11.53
N ALA A 351 12.22 7.42 -11.62
CA ALA A 351 11.36 8.54 -12.01
C ALA A 351 11.47 9.72 -11.02
N GLU A 352 11.56 9.45 -9.73
CA GLU A 352 11.74 10.47 -8.67
C GLU A 352 12.98 11.35 -8.90
N LYS A 353 14.08 10.80 -9.47
CA LYS A 353 15.28 11.59 -9.83
C LYS A 353 14.98 12.66 -10.89
N HIS A 354 13.91 12.48 -11.66
CA HIS A 354 13.50 13.33 -12.76
C HIS A 354 12.19 14.07 -12.49
N GLU A 355 11.70 14.08 -11.24
CA GLU A 355 10.36 14.59 -10.86
C GLU A 355 10.07 15.97 -11.46
N LYS A 356 11.01 16.92 -11.36
CA LYS A 356 10.84 18.27 -11.92
C LYS A 356 10.65 18.27 -13.44
N ALA A 357 11.41 17.46 -14.16
CA ALA A 357 11.30 17.36 -15.62
C ALA A 357 9.99 16.69 -16.03
N ILE A 358 9.61 15.61 -15.33
CA ILE A 358 8.33 14.92 -15.50
C ILE A 358 7.16 15.87 -15.24
N HIS A 359 7.20 16.64 -14.15
CA HIS A 359 6.17 17.62 -13.81
C HIS A 359 5.96 18.60 -14.96
N ASN A 360 7.03 19.09 -15.58
CA ASN A 360 6.93 20.02 -16.70
C ASN A 360 6.34 19.36 -17.95
N SER A 361 6.74 18.12 -18.27
CA SER A 361 6.26 17.38 -19.46
C SER A 361 4.81 16.89 -19.32
N PHE A 362 4.37 16.57 -18.10
CA PHE A 362 3.04 16.02 -17.79
C PHE A 362 2.12 17.02 -17.06
N LYS A 363 2.48 18.32 -17.02
CA LYS A 363 1.72 19.36 -16.30
C LYS A 363 0.24 19.43 -16.70
N ASP A 364 -0.05 19.20 -17.98
CA ASP A 364 -1.41 19.15 -18.49
C ASP A 364 -1.84 17.69 -18.66
N LEU A 365 -2.36 17.12 -17.57
CA LEU A 365 -2.80 15.73 -17.53
C LEU A 365 -3.94 15.43 -18.52
N SER A 366 -4.71 16.43 -18.96
CA SER A 366 -5.81 16.22 -19.90
C SER A 366 -5.34 15.67 -21.26
N LYS A 367 -4.06 15.88 -21.59
CA LYS A 367 -3.40 15.32 -22.78
C LYS A 367 -3.01 13.86 -22.61
N TRP A 368 -2.93 13.35 -21.38
CA TRP A 368 -2.36 12.05 -21.03
C TRP A 368 -3.40 11.05 -20.51
N ILE A 369 -4.45 11.52 -19.83
CA ILE A 369 -5.47 10.68 -19.19
C ILE A 369 -6.87 11.01 -19.71
N THR A 370 -7.79 10.05 -19.64
CA THR A 370 -9.17 10.23 -20.09
C THR A 370 -10.11 10.35 -18.89
N PRO A 371 -10.89 11.44 -18.74
CA PRO A 371 -11.90 11.55 -17.70
C PRO A 371 -12.89 10.36 -17.71
N GLY A 372 -13.21 9.82 -16.54
CA GLY A 372 -14.16 8.70 -16.39
C GLY A 372 -13.59 7.31 -16.76
N LYS A 373 -12.32 7.22 -17.18
CA LYS A 373 -11.59 5.97 -17.37
C LYS A 373 -10.63 5.72 -16.20
N PRO A 374 -10.10 4.49 -16.02
CA PRO A 374 -9.15 4.18 -14.94
C PRO A 374 -7.96 5.15 -14.81
N SER A 375 -7.44 5.65 -15.94
CA SER A 375 -6.36 6.65 -15.97
C SER A 375 -6.66 7.93 -15.19
N ALA A 376 -7.93 8.28 -14.95
CA ALA A 376 -8.32 9.44 -14.14
C ALA A 376 -7.84 9.36 -12.68
N GLY A 377 -7.55 8.15 -12.16
CA GLY A 377 -6.95 7.97 -10.83
C GLY A 377 -5.50 8.45 -10.73
N TYR A 378 -4.81 8.61 -11.86
CA TYR A 378 -3.41 9.03 -11.95
C TYR A 378 -3.34 10.55 -12.06
N ASN A 379 -3.69 11.21 -10.95
CA ASN A 379 -4.07 12.62 -10.89
C ASN A 379 -2.91 13.61 -10.69
N ASN A 380 -1.66 13.16 -10.81
CA ASN A 380 -0.48 14.00 -10.82
C ASN A 380 0.53 13.53 -11.87
N ALA A 381 1.42 14.44 -12.28
CA ALA A 381 2.38 14.23 -13.36
C ALA A 381 3.30 13.02 -13.14
N LEU A 382 3.84 12.85 -11.92
CA LEU A 382 4.76 11.77 -11.59
C LEU A 382 4.07 10.42 -11.69
N VAL A 383 2.95 10.23 -10.99
CA VAL A 383 2.20 8.98 -10.97
C VAL A 383 1.66 8.62 -12.37
N CYS A 384 1.27 9.62 -13.16
CA CYS A 384 0.89 9.40 -14.56
C CYS A 384 2.07 8.88 -15.39
N PHE A 385 3.24 9.54 -15.33
CA PHE A 385 4.44 9.11 -16.04
C PHE A 385 4.92 7.71 -15.59
N GLU A 386 4.92 7.45 -14.28
CA GLU A 386 5.27 6.15 -13.71
C GLU A 386 4.41 5.04 -14.30
N GLU A 387 3.12 5.26 -14.50
CA GLU A 387 2.22 4.26 -15.09
C GLU A 387 2.45 4.05 -16.60
N TYR A 388 2.81 5.11 -17.33
CA TYR A 388 3.28 4.98 -18.72
C TYR A 388 4.57 4.16 -18.78
N MET A 389 5.53 4.42 -17.89
CA MET A 389 6.75 3.63 -17.79
C MET A 389 6.47 2.20 -17.34
N ASN A 390 5.55 1.97 -16.41
CA ASN A 390 5.19 0.64 -15.91
C ASN A 390 4.87 -0.32 -17.05
N TYR A 391 3.93 0.06 -17.92
CA TYR A 391 3.56 -0.76 -19.07
C TYR A 391 4.58 -0.65 -20.22
N GLY A 392 5.28 0.46 -20.37
CA GLY A 392 6.40 0.58 -21.32
C GLY A 392 7.54 -0.39 -21.01
N LEU A 393 7.86 -0.63 -19.74
CA LEU A 393 8.87 -1.59 -19.33
C LEU A 393 8.44 -3.03 -19.63
N VAL A 394 7.15 -3.35 -19.56
CA VAL A 394 6.62 -4.66 -20.00
C VAL A 394 6.93 -4.89 -21.48
N THR A 395 6.71 -3.88 -22.34
CA THR A 395 6.96 -4.03 -23.78
C THR A 395 8.45 -4.13 -24.07
N LEU A 396 9.30 -3.35 -23.39
CA LEU A 396 10.76 -3.49 -23.52
C LEU A 396 11.24 -4.88 -23.14
N PHE A 397 10.79 -5.39 -21.99
CA PHE A 397 11.11 -6.74 -21.54
C PHE A 397 10.64 -7.80 -22.54
N TYR A 398 9.41 -7.70 -23.04
CA TYR A 398 8.89 -8.64 -24.04
C TYR A 398 9.66 -8.59 -25.36
N SER A 399 10.18 -7.42 -25.75
CA SER A 399 10.99 -7.29 -26.96
C SER A 399 12.33 -8.03 -26.87
N ASP A 400 12.83 -8.28 -25.66
CA ASP A 400 14.06 -9.04 -25.42
C ASP A 400 13.82 -10.56 -25.38
N ILE A 401 12.67 -11.01 -24.87
CA ILE A 401 12.47 -12.43 -24.52
C ILE A 401 11.55 -13.21 -25.46
N PHE A 402 10.77 -12.52 -26.31
CA PHE A 402 9.87 -13.16 -27.26
C PHE A 402 10.31 -12.95 -28.70
N ASP A 403 9.96 -13.88 -29.58
CA ASP A 403 10.12 -13.71 -31.01
C ASP A 403 9.30 -12.53 -31.54
N GLN A 404 9.66 -11.99 -32.71
CA GLN A 404 9.04 -10.80 -33.29
C GLN A 404 7.52 -10.93 -33.46
N LYS A 405 7.00 -12.11 -33.81
CA LYS A 405 5.57 -12.31 -34.04
C LYS A 405 4.81 -12.33 -32.70
N THR A 406 5.35 -13.04 -31.72
CA THR A 406 4.78 -13.08 -30.35
C THR A 406 4.83 -11.70 -29.71
N PHE A 407 5.96 -11.00 -29.80
CA PHE A 407 6.12 -9.64 -29.30
C PHE A 407 5.11 -8.67 -29.92
N ALA A 408 4.96 -8.67 -31.26
CA ALA A 408 4.02 -7.78 -31.94
C ALA A 408 2.58 -7.97 -31.42
N LEU A 409 2.12 -9.22 -31.27
CA LEU A 409 0.78 -9.51 -30.74
C LEU A 409 0.61 -9.04 -29.29
N LEU A 410 1.62 -9.23 -28.44
CA LEU A 410 1.57 -8.79 -27.04
C LEU A 410 1.61 -7.27 -26.92
N ASN A 411 2.50 -6.62 -27.68
CA ASN A 411 2.63 -5.16 -27.69
C ASN A 411 1.33 -4.49 -28.15
N ASP A 412 0.72 -4.97 -29.24
CA ASP A 412 -0.54 -4.44 -29.74
C ASP A 412 -1.67 -4.56 -28.70
N ARG A 413 -1.72 -5.68 -27.96
CA ARG A 413 -2.69 -5.87 -26.86
C ARG A 413 -2.46 -4.89 -25.72
N ILE A 414 -1.21 -4.68 -25.32
CA ILE A 414 -0.85 -3.74 -24.25
C ILE A 414 -1.22 -2.32 -24.67
N GLU A 415 -0.85 -1.90 -25.87
CA GLU A 415 -1.17 -0.56 -26.38
C GLU A 415 -2.68 -0.32 -26.43
N ASN A 416 -3.44 -1.26 -27.00
CA ASN A 416 -4.89 -1.15 -27.08
C ASN A 416 -5.54 -1.15 -25.69
N ASN A 417 -5.05 -1.97 -24.76
CA ASN A 417 -5.58 -1.96 -23.39
C ASN A 417 -5.30 -0.63 -22.67
N MET A 418 -4.08 -0.11 -22.79
CA MET A 418 -3.70 1.16 -22.15
C MET A 418 -4.50 2.34 -22.72
N THR A 419 -4.67 2.39 -24.03
CA THR A 419 -5.38 3.49 -24.72
C THR A 419 -6.89 3.37 -24.58
N GLU A 420 -7.49 2.24 -24.99
CA GLU A 420 -8.95 2.09 -25.12
C GLU A 420 -9.64 1.74 -23.79
N SER A 421 -9.07 0.79 -23.03
CA SER A 421 -9.69 0.31 -21.79
C SER A 421 -9.33 1.21 -20.62
N ARG A 422 -8.04 1.54 -20.44
CA ARG A 422 -7.54 2.31 -19.29
C ARG A 422 -7.57 3.82 -19.51
N GLY A 423 -7.55 4.29 -20.76
CA GLY A 423 -7.70 5.71 -21.11
C GLY A 423 -6.40 6.52 -21.10
N PHE A 424 -5.24 5.87 -21.14
CA PHE A 424 -3.94 6.54 -21.32
C PHE A 424 -3.74 6.90 -22.79
N GLN A 425 -4.30 8.04 -23.18
CA GLN A 425 -4.56 8.42 -24.57
C GLN A 425 -3.32 8.40 -25.47
N GLN A 426 -2.15 8.72 -24.91
CA GLN A 426 -0.89 8.84 -25.65
C GLN A 426 0.02 7.62 -25.47
N PHE A 427 -0.43 6.58 -24.77
CA PHE A 427 0.42 5.45 -24.40
C PHE A 427 1.04 4.79 -25.63
N LYS A 428 0.28 4.60 -26.71
CA LYS A 428 0.81 4.01 -27.94
C LYS A 428 1.99 4.81 -28.52
N ALA A 429 1.85 6.13 -28.64
CA ALA A 429 2.93 6.97 -29.16
C ALA A 429 4.16 6.96 -28.24
N PHE A 430 3.93 7.06 -26.92
CA PHE A 430 4.98 6.98 -25.91
C PHE A 430 5.73 5.64 -25.95
N ASN A 431 4.99 4.54 -26.00
CA ASN A 431 5.54 3.19 -26.03
C ASN A 431 6.39 2.93 -27.28
N GLN A 432 5.92 3.38 -28.44
CA GLN A 432 6.68 3.26 -29.69
C GLN A 432 7.95 4.08 -29.67
N GLU A 433 7.93 5.29 -29.10
CA GLU A 433 9.14 6.08 -28.92
C GLU A 433 10.11 5.43 -27.94
N LEU A 434 9.63 4.93 -26.81
CA LEU A 434 10.46 4.23 -25.84
C LEU A 434 11.12 2.98 -26.46
N LEU A 435 10.38 2.19 -27.25
CA LEU A 435 10.92 1.07 -28.02
C LEU A 435 11.96 1.52 -29.05
N ARG A 436 11.75 2.67 -29.71
CA ARG A 436 12.71 3.25 -30.66
C ARG A 436 14.00 3.67 -29.94
N LEU A 437 13.90 4.38 -28.81
CA LEU A 437 15.04 4.77 -27.98
C LEU A 437 15.80 3.53 -27.50
N TYR A 438 15.07 2.53 -27.01
CA TYR A 438 15.66 1.28 -26.54
C TYR A 438 16.43 0.57 -27.65
N LYS A 439 15.84 0.37 -28.84
CA LYS A 439 16.50 -0.32 -29.95
C LYS A 439 17.73 0.43 -30.51
N ASN A 440 17.74 1.76 -30.42
CA ASN A 440 18.81 2.61 -30.93
C ASN A 440 19.79 3.08 -29.85
N ARG A 441 19.67 2.58 -28.61
CA ARG A 441 20.56 2.95 -27.52
C ARG A 441 22.00 2.57 -27.82
N LYS A 442 22.94 3.37 -27.32
CA LYS A 442 24.36 3.09 -27.48
C LYS A 442 24.73 1.81 -26.69
N PRO A 443 25.72 1.04 -27.16
CA PRO A 443 26.24 -0.09 -26.37
C PRO A 443 26.60 0.35 -24.95
N GLY A 444 26.11 -0.39 -23.96
CA GLY A 444 26.32 -0.10 -22.54
C GLY A 444 25.28 0.85 -21.91
N GLN A 445 24.42 1.50 -22.69
CA GLN A 445 23.27 2.21 -22.11
C GLN A 445 22.19 1.23 -21.63
N THR A 446 21.60 1.58 -20.51
CA THR A 446 20.51 0.90 -19.83
C THR A 446 19.19 1.65 -20.02
N VAL A 447 18.05 1.07 -19.64
CA VAL A 447 16.77 1.82 -19.67
C VAL A 447 16.81 3.07 -18.80
N ALA A 448 17.47 3.04 -17.64
CA ALA A 448 17.61 4.23 -16.79
C ALA A 448 18.24 5.42 -17.55
N ASP A 449 19.22 5.16 -18.43
CA ASP A 449 19.87 6.20 -19.23
C ASP A 449 18.95 6.84 -20.29
N LEU A 450 17.79 6.22 -20.58
CA LEU A 450 16.82 6.70 -21.58
C LEU A 450 15.77 7.65 -20.99
N TYR A 451 15.67 7.77 -19.66
CA TYR A 451 14.67 8.60 -18.99
C TYR A 451 14.71 10.06 -19.47
N PRO A 452 15.88 10.74 -19.56
CA PRO A 452 15.93 12.10 -20.07
C PRO A 452 15.34 12.24 -21.48
N ASP A 453 15.64 11.29 -22.38
CA ASP A 453 15.20 11.36 -23.78
C ASP A 453 13.70 11.15 -23.93
N ILE A 454 13.11 10.18 -23.21
CA ILE A 454 11.66 9.94 -23.28
C ILE A 454 10.86 11.07 -22.60
N ILE A 455 11.38 11.67 -21.52
CA ILE A 455 10.76 12.83 -20.87
C ILE A 455 10.82 14.06 -21.78
N ASN A 456 11.93 14.27 -22.48
CA ASN A 456 12.08 15.34 -23.46
C ASN A 456 11.14 15.15 -24.66
N TRP A 457 11.02 13.92 -25.16
CA TRP A 457 10.06 13.60 -26.21
C TRP A 457 8.63 13.90 -25.75
N ALA A 458 8.25 13.50 -24.53
CA ALA A 458 6.93 13.76 -23.98
C ALA A 458 6.63 15.26 -23.91
N SER A 459 7.62 16.08 -23.54
CA SER A 459 7.50 17.54 -23.54
C SER A 459 7.17 18.10 -24.93
N GLY A 460 7.94 17.72 -25.95
CA GLY A 460 7.73 18.22 -27.32
C GLY A 460 6.47 17.67 -27.99
N HIS A 461 6.07 16.44 -27.65
CA HIS A 461 4.87 15.81 -28.21
C HIS A 461 3.58 16.41 -27.64
N ALA A 462 3.56 16.78 -26.36
CA ALA A 462 2.43 17.44 -25.73
C ALA A 462 2.13 18.81 -26.35
N ASP A 463 3.17 19.54 -26.79
CA ASP A 463 3.04 20.88 -27.37
C ASP A 463 2.60 20.85 -28.86
N ALA A 464 2.86 19.76 -29.57
CA ALA A 464 2.54 19.64 -31.00
C ALA A 464 1.05 19.46 -31.32
N LYS A 465 0.20 19.13 -30.32
CA LYS A 465 -1.27 19.04 -30.46
C LYS A 465 -2.01 20.36 -30.22
N ASP A 466 -1.32 21.38 -29.69
CA ASP A 466 -1.89 22.72 -29.46
C ASP A 466 -1.63 23.67 -30.64
N ARG A 467 -1.02 23.17 -31.72
CA ARG A 467 -0.84 23.81 -33.02
C ARG A 467 -1.61 23.01 -34.06
#